data_AF-A0A932G041-F1
#
_entry.id   AF-A0A932G041-F1
#
_cell.length_a   1.000
_cell.length_b   1.000
_cell.length_c   1.000
_cell.angle_alpha   90.00
_cell.angle_beta   90.00
_cell.angle_gamma   90.00
#
_symmetry.space_group_name_H-M   'P 1'
#
loop_
_entity.id
_entity.type
_entity.pdbx_description
1 polymer ?
#
loop_
_entity_poly.entity_id
_entity_poly.type
_entity_poly.pdbx_seq_one_letter_code
_entity_poly.pdbx_strand_id
1 'polypeptide(L)' 'MQACPLARDGNLGGDAQNARLRVGVAGSALAMVLAVLVVEAELGLVFRLLLFVPFAVAAAGLWAALYRT' A
#
# COMPACT_ATOMS: atom_id res chain seq x y z
N MET A 1 32.36 -26.97 11.69
CA MET A 1 31.45 -26.49 10.63
C MET A 1 30.75 -25.25 11.15
N GLN A 2 31.23 -24.07 10.75
CA GLN A 2 30.64 -22.78 11.10
C GLN A 2 29.31 -22.67 10.34
N ALA A 3 28.18 -22.69 11.05
CA ALA A 3 26.91 -22.34 10.46
C ALA A 3 27.00 -20.86 10.02
N CYS A 4 26.99 -20.60 8.71
CA CYS A 4 26.68 -19.27 8.22
C CYS A 4 25.38 -18.82 8.89
N PRO A 5 25.32 -17.65 9.53
CA PRO A 5 24.03 -17.04 9.81
C PRO A 5 23.39 -16.79 8.45
N LEU A 6 22.43 -17.64 8.09
CA LEU A 6 21.45 -17.37 7.05
C LEU A 6 21.02 -15.91 7.20
N ALA A 7 20.99 -15.20 6.08
CA ALA A 7 20.65 -13.79 5.92
C ALA A 7 19.26 -13.44 6.50
N ARG A 8 19.15 -13.50 7.82
CA ARG A 8 17.96 -13.13 8.60
C ARG A 8 17.98 -11.64 8.96
N ASP A 9 19.04 -10.94 8.57
CA ASP A 9 19.10 -9.46 8.53
C ASP A 9 18.50 -8.89 7.24
N GLY A 10 18.05 -9.74 6.31
CA GLY A 10 17.24 -9.36 5.15
C GLY A 10 15.74 -9.24 5.46
N ASN A 11 15.31 -9.53 6.70
CA ASN A 11 13.90 -9.53 7.06
C ASN A 11 13.46 -8.10 7.41
N LEU A 12 12.95 -7.41 6.38
CA LEU A 12 11.73 -6.61 6.43
C LEU A 12 11.41 -6.04 7.83
N GLY A 13 11.83 -4.80 8.05
CA GLY A 13 11.29 -3.84 9.02
C GLY A 13 10.38 -4.33 10.14
N GLY A 14 10.80 -4.10 11.39
CA GLY A 14 10.02 -4.39 12.60
C GLY A 14 8.54 -4.04 12.45
N ASP A 15 7.67 -4.87 13.04
CA ASP A 15 6.21 -5.01 12.84
C ASP A 15 5.43 -3.76 12.38
N ALA A 16 5.79 -2.57 12.85
CA ALA A 16 5.27 -1.29 12.37
C ALA A 16 5.46 -1.05 10.86
N GLN A 17 6.62 -1.39 10.28
CA GLN A 17 6.88 -1.25 8.84
C GLN A 17 6.02 -2.23 8.03
N ASN A 18 5.86 -3.47 8.53
CA ASN A 18 5.00 -4.47 7.90
C ASN A 18 3.52 -4.08 7.97
N ALA A 19 3.07 -3.50 9.08
CA ALA A 19 1.72 -2.95 9.22
C ALA A 19 1.45 -1.81 8.22
N ARG A 20 2.39 -0.87 8.08
CA ARG A 20 2.30 0.22 7.10
C ARG A 20 2.29 -0.29 5.65
N LEU A 21 3.10 -1.31 5.36
CA LEU A 21 3.13 -1.96 4.05
C LEU A 21 1.77 -2.61 3.74
N ARG A 22 1.18 -3.33 4.70
CA ARG A 22 -0.16 -3.93 4.56
C ARG A 22 -1.22 -2.87 4.32
N VAL A 23 -1.18 -1.75 5.04
CA VAL A 23 -2.11 -0.62 4.83
C VAL A 23 -1.93 -0.02 3.44
N GLY A 24 -0.69 0.19 2.99
CA GLY A 24 -0.39 0.72 1.66
C GLY A 24 -0.87 -0.20 0.52
N VAL A 25 -0.61 -1.50 0.64
CA VAL A 25 -1.03 -2.51 -0.34
C VAL A 25 -2.56 -2.67 -0.34
N ALA A 26 -3.19 -2.79 0.83
CA ALA A 26 -4.64 -2.91 0.93
C ALA A 26 -5.35 -1.66 0.41
N GLY A 27 -4.83 -0.47 0.72
CA GLY A 27 -5.32 0.79 0.17
C GLY A 27 -5.19 0.85 -1.34
N SER A 28 -4.07 0.41 -1.90
CA SER A 28 -3.83 0.39 -3.36
C SER A 28 -4.81 -0.55 -4.06
N ALA A 29 -5.01 -1.76 -3.51
CA ALA A 29 -5.95 -2.73 -4.05
C ALA A 29 -7.38 -2.20 -4.02
N LEU A 30 -7.80 -1.60 -2.89
CA LEU A 30 -9.11 -0.98 -2.77
C LEU A 30 -9.31 0.17 -3.76
N ALA A 31 -8.30 1.06 -3.89
CA ALA A 31 -8.34 2.17 -4.83
C ALA A 31 -8.50 1.69 -6.27
N MET A 32 -7.79 0.60 -6.64
CA MET A 32 -7.88 0.01 -7.98
C MET A 32 -9.27 -0.59 -8.25
N VAL A 33 -9.84 -1.33 -7.30
CA VAL A 33 -11.20 -1.89 -7.43
C VAL A 33 -12.23 -0.78 -7.59
N LEU A 34 -12.17 0.26 -6.76
CA LEU A 34 -13.07 1.41 -6.85
C LEU A 34 -12.89 2.16 -8.17
N ALA A 35 -11.65 2.30 -8.67
CA ALA A 35 -11.39 2.96 -9.94
C ALA A 35 -12.04 2.21 -11.11
N VAL A 36 -11.94 0.87 -11.15
CA VAL A 36 -12.61 0.05 -12.16
C VAL A 36 -14.13 0.23 -12.07
N LEU A 37 -14.72 0.14 -10.87
CA LEU A 37 -16.16 0.32 -10.69
C LEU A 37 -16.66 1.70 -11.14
N VAL A 38 -15.90 2.75 -10.86
CA VAL A 38 -16.23 4.13 -11.27
C VAL A 38 -16.18 4.29 -12.80
N VAL A 39 -15.23 3.61 -13.47
CA VAL A 39 -15.14 3.61 -14.93
C VAL A 39 -16.29 2.82 -15.57
N GLU A 40 -16.54 1.60 -15.07
CA GLU A 40 -17.61 0.72 -15.58
C GLU A 40 -19.01 1.29 -15.35
N ALA A 41 -19.24 1.99 -14.23
CA ALA A 41 -20.52 2.64 -13.94
C ALA A 41 -20.67 4.01 -14.63
N GLU A 42 -19.75 4.39 -15.51
CA GLU A 42 -19.73 5.66 -16.24
C GLU A 42 -19.91 6.90 -15.34
N LEU A 43 -19.41 6.80 -14.10
CA LEU A 43 -19.65 7.86 -13.12
C LEU A 43 -18.89 9.13 -13.51
N GLY A 44 -19.57 10.26 -13.34
CA GLY A 44 -19.06 11.59 -13.66
C GLY A 44 -17.81 11.96 -12.86
N LEU A 45 -17.14 13.03 -13.31
CA LEU A 45 -15.84 13.49 -12.77
C LEU A 45 -15.82 13.63 -11.25
N VAL A 46 -16.93 14.06 -10.63
CA VAL A 46 -17.05 14.22 -9.17
C VAL A 46 -16.82 12.92 -8.41
N PHE A 47 -17.32 11.79 -8.92
CA PHE A 47 -17.12 10.48 -8.28
C PHE A 47 -15.69 9.97 -8.45
N ARG A 48 -15.01 10.36 -9.53
CA ARG A 48 -13.58 10.07 -9.72
C ARG A 48 -12.71 10.80 -8.71
N LEU A 49 -13.11 11.99 -8.27
CA LEU A 49 -12.40 12.72 -7.21
C LEU A 49 -12.44 11.97 -5.86
N LEU A 50 -13.47 11.17 -5.60
CA LEU A 50 -13.54 10.34 -4.38
C LEU A 50 -12.46 9.25 -4.34
N LEU A 51 -11.93 8.84 -5.50
CA LEU A 51 -10.80 7.90 -5.58
C LEU A 51 -9.50 8.50 -5.05
N PHE A 52 -9.42 9.83 -4.95
CA PHE A 52 -8.22 10.51 -4.43
C PHE A 52 -7.87 10.04 -3.01
N VAL A 53 -8.86 9.87 -2.14
CA VAL A 53 -8.65 9.48 -0.74
C VAL A 53 -8.00 8.10 -0.62
N PRO A 54 -8.56 7.01 -1.19
CA PRO A 54 -7.94 5.69 -1.09
C PRO A 54 -6.57 5.65 -1.78
N PHE A 55 -6.36 6.36 -2.91
CA PHE A 55 -5.04 6.47 -3.53
C PHE A 55 -4.03 7.22 -2.64
N ALA A 56 -4.44 8.31 -1.98
CA ALA A 56 -3.56 9.08 -1.10
C ALA A 56 -3.16 8.26 0.15
N VAL A 57 -4.11 7.55 0.77
CA VAL A 57 -3.84 6.67 1.92
C VAL A 57 -2.90 5.53 1.52
N ALA A 58 -3.11 4.93 0.35
CA ALA A 58 -2.26 3.89 -0.19
C ALA A 58 -0.82 4.36 -0.42
N ALA A 59 -0.67 5.51 -1.09
CA ALA A 59 0.62 6.11 -1.38
C ALA A 59 1.37 6.50 -0.10
N ALA A 60 0.67 7.08 0.89
CA ALA A 60 1.24 7.43 2.19
C ALA A 60 1.71 6.18 2.97
N GLY A 61 0.91 5.11 2.96
CA GLY A 61 1.28 3.83 3.62
C GLY A 61 2.50 3.17 2.98
N LEU A 62 2.56 3.15 1.64
CA LEU A 62 3.71 2.65 0.88
C LEU A 62 4.96 3.51 1.13
N TRP A 63 4.83 4.83 1.11
CA TRP A 63 5.92 5.76 1.42
C TRP A 63 6.46 5.55 2.83
N ALA A 64 5.59 5.53 3.85
CA ALA A 64 5.98 5.31 5.24
C ALA A 64 6.60 3.90 5.47
N ALA A 65 6.19 2.91 4.68
CA ALA A 65 6.81 1.60 4.69
C ALA A 65 8.19 1.59 4.01
N LEU A 66 8.43 2.41 2.99
CA LEU A 66 9.71 2.49 2.29
C LEU A 66 10.77 3.28 3.08
N TYR A 67 10.37 4.41 3.68
CA TYR A 67 11.32 5.37 4.27
C TYR A 67 11.57 5.22 5.78
N ARG A 68 11.02 4.18 6.44
CA ARG A 68 11.19 3.90 7.89
C ARG A 68 10.95 5.11 8.82
N THR A 69 10.10 6.06 8.43
CA THR A 69 9.63 7.20 9.24
C THR A 69 8.55 6.75 10.21
#